data_AF-A0A7W0GKB8-F1
#
_entry.id   AF-A0A7W0GKB8-F1
#
_cell.length_a   1.000
_cell.length_b   1.000
_cell.length_c   1.000
_cell.angle_alpha   90.00
_cell.angle_beta   90.00
_cell.angle_gamma   90.00
#
_symmetry.space_group_name_H-M   'P 1'
#
loop_
_entity.id
_entity.type
_entity.pdbx_description
1 polymer ?
#
loop_
_entity_poly.entity_id
_entity_poly.type
_entity_poly.pdbx_seq_one_letter_code
_entity_poly.pdbx_strand_id
1 'polypeptide(L)' 'KVLIPTDRIERIDWTESKVFTDLSRDAVKASPEYNDGMPLDSAYETRLHESYDRQRHFA' A
#
# COMPACT_ATOMS: atom_id res chain seq x y z
N LYS A 1 11.22 -2.02 2.81
CA LYS A 1 10.44 -0.98 2.07
C LYS A 1 8.98 -1.45 2.01
N VAL A 2 8.00 -0.69 1.50
CA VAL A 2 6.62 -1.19 1.30
C VAL A 2 6.12 -0.79 -0.08
N LEU A 3 5.19 -1.56 -0.65
CA LEU A 3 4.50 -1.22 -1.89
C LEU A 3 3.10 -0.71 -1.56
N ILE A 4 2.73 0.41 -2.19
CA ILE A 4 1.38 0.95 -2.10
C ILE A 4 0.72 0.78 -3.48
N PRO A 5 -0.44 0.10 -3.54
CA PRO A 5 -1.21 0.00 -4.77
C PRO A 5 -1.65 1.39 -5.27
N THR A 6 -1.47 1.64 -6.57
CA THR A 6 -1.76 2.95 -7.18
C THR A 6 -3.24 3.33 -7.15
N ASP A 7 -4.13 2.35 -7.09
CA ASP A 7 -5.59 2.53 -6.94
C ASP A 7 -5.98 3.08 -5.56
N ARG A 8 -5.08 2.98 -4.56
CA ARG A 8 -5.25 3.55 -3.21
C ARG A 8 -4.73 4.98 -3.09
N ILE A 9 -4.22 5.55 -4.17
CA ILE A 9 -3.77 6.94 -4.21
C ILE A 9 -4.95 7.82 -4.60
N GLU A 10 -5.40 8.66 -3.67
CA GLU A 10 -6.51 9.59 -3.92
C GLU A 10 -6.04 10.84 -4.66
N ARG A 11 -4.86 11.36 -4.29
CA ARG A 11 -4.32 12.60 -4.87
C ARG A 11 -2.81 12.62 -4.79
N ILE A 12 -2.17 13.16 -5.83
CA ILE A 12 -0.75 13.47 -5.82
C ILE A 12 -0.59 14.99 -5.89
N ASP A 13 0.11 15.55 -4.92
CA ASP A 13 0.53 16.94 -4.90
C ASP A 13 2.01 17.03 -5.26
N TRP A 14 2.27 17.32 -6.54
CA TRP A 14 3.64 17.43 -7.05
C TRP A 14 4.36 18.66 -6.51
N THR A 15 3.63 19.75 -6.27
CA THR A 15 4.19 21.01 -5.75
C THR A 15 4.72 20.81 -4.34
N GLU A 16 3.97 20.10 -3.49
CA GLU A 16 4.39 19.79 -2.13
C GLU A 16 5.17 18.46 -2.00
N SER A 17 5.34 17.71 -3.10
CA SER A 17 5.92 16.35 -3.11
C SER A 17 5.22 15.40 -2.13
N LYS A 18 3.88 15.45 -2.08
CA LYS A 18 3.05 14.63 -1.18
C LYS A 18 2.09 13.74 -1.95
N VAL A 19 1.88 12.54 -1.44
CA VAL A 19 0.88 11.58 -1.92
C VAL A 19 -0.16 11.41 -0.83
N PHE A 20 -1.43 11.56 -1.19
CA PHE A 20 -2.58 11.35 -0.32
C PHE A 20 -3.22 10.02 -0.67
N THR A 21 -3.54 9.24 0.35
CA THR A 21 -4.06 7.87 0.26
C THR A 21 -5.15 7.68 1.31
N ASP A 22 -6.12 6.81 1.00
CA ASP A 22 -7.17 6.37 1.92
C ASP A 22 -6.63 5.45 3.03
N LEU A 23 -5.38 5.01 2.91
CA LEU A 23 -4.72 4.10 3.84
C LEU A 23 -4.34 4.78 5.15
N SER A 24 -4.69 4.14 6.27
CA SER A 24 -4.24 4.57 7.59
C SER A 24 -2.74 4.29 7.79
N ARG A 25 -2.12 4.98 8.75
CA ARG A 25 -0.71 4.75 9.09
C ARG A 25 -0.45 3.32 9.59
N ASP A 26 -1.40 2.74 10.31
CA ASP A 26 -1.28 1.35 10.77
C ASP A 26 -1.44 0.35 9.62
N ALA A 27 -2.17 0.73 8.56
CA ALA A 27 -2.20 -0.05 7.31
C ALA A 27 -0.85 -0.18 6.67
N VAL A 28 -0.16 0.95 6.54
CA VAL A 28 1.18 0.99 5.95
C VAL A 28 2.17 0.18 6.79
N LYS A 29 2.05 0.17 8.12
CA LYS A 29 2.91 -0.64 9.00
C LYS A 29 2.63 -2.14 8.94
N ALA A 30 1.36 -2.52 8.72
CA ALA A 30 0.95 -3.92 8.62
C ALA A 30 1.23 -4.53 7.24
N SER A 31 1.60 -3.69 6.26
CA SER A 31 1.98 -4.14 4.92
C SER A 31 3.15 -5.12 4.97
N PRO A 32 3.16 -6.16 4.11
CA PRO A 32 4.35 -6.98 3.92
C PRO A 32 5.53 -6.12 3.46
N GLU A 33 6.73 -6.48 3.92
CA GLU A 33 7.95 -5.81 3.50
C GLU A 33 8.21 -6.07 2.01
N TYR A 34 8.41 -5.01 1.25
CA TYR A 34 8.90 -5.06 -0.11
C TYR A 34 10.42 -5.23 -0.14
N ASN A 35 10.86 -6.28 -0.82
CA ASN A 35 12.25 -6.59 -1.12
C ASN A 35 12.51 -6.44 -2.63
N ASP A 36 13.37 -5.49 -3.01
CA ASP A 36 13.72 -5.19 -4.40
C ASP A 36 14.65 -6.23 -5.05
N GLY A 37 15.23 -7.14 -4.25
CA GLY A 37 16.03 -8.26 -4.73
C GLY A 37 15.22 -9.51 -5.08
N MET A 38 13.90 -9.51 -4.83
CA MET A 38 13.01 -10.62 -5.18
C MET A 38 12.03 -10.21 -6.29
N PRO A 39 11.79 -11.09 -7.28
CA PRO A 39 10.71 -10.85 -8.23
C PRO A 39 9.38 -10.74 -7.49
N LEU A 40 8.57 -9.77 -7.89
CA LEU A 40 7.18 -9.69 -7.47
C LEU A 40 6.46 -10.95 -7.94
N ASP A 41 6.11 -11.82 -6.99
CA ASP A 41 5.30 -13.00 -7.26
C ASP A 41 3.83 -12.73 -6.93
N SER A 42 2.94 -13.53 -7.55
CA SER A 42 1.50 -13.39 -7.36
C SER A 42 1.08 -13.65 -5.90
N ALA A 43 1.86 -14.41 -5.13
CA ALA A 43 1.60 -14.67 -3.73
C ALA A 43 1.86 -13.41 -2.87
N TYR A 44 2.88 -12.63 -3.19
CA TYR A 44 3.17 -11.35 -2.59
C TYR A 44 2.07 -10.34 -2.90
N GLU A 45 1.66 -10.22 -4.17
CA GLU A 45 0.55 -9.34 -4.57
C GLU A 45 -0.74 -9.69 -3.83
N THR A 46 -1.05 -10.99 -3.70
CA THR A 46 -2.23 -11.46 -2.96
C THR A 46 -2.16 -11.04 -1.49
N ARG A 47 -1.03 -11.28 -0.81
CA ARG A 47 -0.84 -10.88 0.59
C ARG A 47 -0.92 -9.37 0.79
N LEU A 48 -0.37 -8.60 -0.15
CA LEU A 48 -0.43 -7.14 -0.15
C LEU A 48 -1.89 -6.69 -0.25
N HIS A 49 -2.63 -7.19 -1.24
CA HIS A 49 -4.03 -6.85 -1.46
C HIS A 49 -4.91 -7.21 -0.26
N GLU A 50 -4.77 -8.44 0.27
CA GLU A 50 -5.48 -8.88 1.48
C GLU A 50 -5.18 -7.99 2.71
N SER A 51 -3.93 -7.53 2.87
CA SER A 51 -3.55 -6.68 4.01
C SER A 51 -4.22 -5.31 3.97
N TYR A 52 -4.43 -4.76 2.77
CA TYR A 52 -5.09 -3.47 2.57
C TYR A 52 -6.62 -3.58 2.51
N ASP A 53 -7.17 -4.66 1.97
CA ASP A 53 -8.61 -4.91 1.96
C ASP A 53 -9.19 -5.16 3.35
N ARG A 54 -8.46 -5.87 4.21
CA ARG A 54 -8.87 -6.12 5.60
C ARG A 54 -9.02 -4.84 6.42
N GLN A 55 -8.45 -3.73 5.95
CA GLN A 55 -8.46 -2.44 6.64
C GLN A 55 -9.50 -1.47 6.11
N ARG A 56 -10.18 -1.83 5.02
CA ARG A 56 -11.37 -1.14 4.52
C ARG A 56 -12.60 -1.32 5.43
N HIS A 57 -12.47 -2.06 6.53
CA HIS A 57 -13.58 -2.49 7.38
C HIS A 57 -13.94 -1.55 8.54
N PHE A 58 -13.36 -0.36 8.61
CA PHE A 58 -13.77 0.66 9.58
C PHE A 58 -14.24 1.91 8.83
N ALA A 59 -15.52 1.88 8.43
CA ALA A 59 -16.33 3.06 8.19
C ALA A 59 -16.98 3.51 9.51
#